data_AF-A0A6B2J938-F1
#
_entry.id   AF-A0A6B2J938-F1
#
_cell.length_a   1.000
_cell.length_b   1.000
_cell.length_c   1.000
_cell.angle_alpha   90.00
_cell.angle_beta   90.00
_cell.angle_gamma   90.00
#
_symmetry.space_group_name_H-M   'P 1'
#
loop_
_entity.id
_entity.type
_entity.pdbx_description
1 polymer ?
#
loop_
_entity_poly.entity_id
_entity_poly.type
_entity_poly.pdbx_seq_one_letter_code
_entity_poly.pdbx_strand_id
1 'polypeptide(L)'
;MNTRKIIIISVTILIAALFLPVIIFSWVFSELPVSHQVQDWSNFGSYIGGVYSALFGFFSTAIVCLTLLFTIKYNKEQIEQIKKQHFSSLINIYAENLNSKLDKKTYSYFHPESGCHVNNNESTFLVYILKKYNNNYDIEILNHKSNNPEDKRQYHPNVLRIGINTISELEIKYSSEIGNLIQILNLIDSSENLSTRKELLSQFQAVTHRDRMFWMMLYAYANIPSARESIAFNEGLLIAAEGVKRSTGCIND
;
A
#
# COMPACT_ATOMS: atom_id res chain seq x y z
N MET A 1 19.93 -13.27 -25.99
CA MET A 1 19.81 -13.20 -27.47
C MET A 1 19.10 -11.89 -27.80
N ASN A 2 19.71 -11.02 -28.58
CA ASN A 2 19.23 -9.65 -28.79
C ASN A 2 17.83 -9.68 -29.43
N THR A 3 16.83 -8.98 -28.89
CA THR A 3 15.41 -8.99 -29.36
C THR A 3 15.31 -8.74 -30.86
N ARG A 4 16.20 -7.91 -31.41
CA ARG A 4 16.34 -7.66 -32.85
C ARG A 4 16.71 -8.89 -33.68
N LYS A 5 17.60 -9.77 -33.17
CA LYS A 5 17.99 -11.02 -33.86
C LYS A 5 16.84 -12.03 -33.86
N ILE A 6 16.04 -12.08 -32.79
CA ILE A 6 14.87 -12.96 -32.68
C ILE A 6 13.82 -12.55 -33.72
N ILE A 7 13.56 -11.25 -33.86
CA ILE A 7 12.60 -10.72 -34.84
C ILE A 7 13.07 -11.00 -36.28
N ILE A 8 14.36 -10.79 -36.59
CA ILE A 8 14.89 -11.07 -37.94
C ILE A 8 14.72 -12.56 -38.27
N ILE A 9 15.09 -13.46 -37.36
CA ILE A 9 14.98 -14.90 -37.56
C ILE A 9 13.51 -15.32 -37.74
N SER A 10 12.58 -14.81 -36.93
CA SER A 10 11.15 -15.16 -37.05
C SER A 10 10.54 -14.67 -38.36
N VAL A 11 10.90 -13.47 -38.82
CA VAL A 11 10.45 -12.93 -40.11
C VAL A 11 11.01 -13.75 -41.27
N THR A 12 12.29 -14.13 -41.23
CA THR A 12 12.90 -14.97 -42.28
C THR A 12 12.25 -16.35 -42.35
N ILE A 13 11.95 -16.98 -41.21
CA ILE A 13 11.25 -18.28 -41.15
C ILE A 13 9.83 -18.15 -41.72
N LEU A 14 9.11 -17.09 -41.38
CA LEU A 14 7.76 -16.85 -41.88
C LEU A 14 7.73 -16.70 -43.41
N ILE A 15 8.68 -15.94 -43.98
CA ILE A 15 8.83 -15.77 -45.42
C ILE A 15 9.14 -17.12 -46.09
N ALA A 16 10.09 -17.89 -45.55
CA ALA A 16 10.41 -19.22 -46.08
C ALA A 16 9.20 -20.18 -46.04
N ALA A 17 8.43 -20.16 -44.96
CA ALA A 17 7.21 -20.96 -44.81
C ALA A 17 6.11 -20.54 -45.81
N LEU A 18 6.01 -19.25 -46.12
CA LEU A 18 5.10 -18.74 -47.15
C LEU A 18 5.47 -19.24 -48.54
N PHE A 19 6.75 -19.45 -48.88
CA PHE A 19 7.12 -19.99 -50.20
C PHE A 19 7.04 -21.52 -50.29
N LEU A 20 6.91 -22.23 -49.17
CA LEU A 20 6.94 -23.69 -49.11
C LEU A 20 5.89 -24.39 -50.00
N PRO A 21 4.61 -23.98 -50.04
CA PRO A 21 3.61 -24.60 -50.92
C PRO A 21 3.92 -24.41 -52.41
N VAL A 22 4.50 -23.25 -52.76
CA VAL A 22 4.93 -22.94 -54.14
C VAL A 22 6.12 -23.82 -54.52
N ILE A 23 7.10 -23.98 -53.60
CA ILE A 23 8.27 -24.83 -53.82
C ILE A 23 7.86 -26.30 -53.98
N ILE A 24 7.00 -26.82 -53.09
CA ILE A 24 6.50 -28.20 -53.15
C ILE A 24 5.74 -28.43 -54.46
N PHE A 25 4.90 -27.47 -54.87
CA PHE A 25 4.22 -27.54 -56.15
C PHE A 25 5.20 -27.55 -57.33
N SER A 26 6.17 -26.63 -57.36
CA SER A 26 7.19 -26.61 -58.41
C SER A 26 8.01 -27.90 -58.46
N TRP A 27 8.23 -28.57 -57.33
CA TRP A 27 9.00 -29.81 -57.27
C TRP A 27 8.19 -31.01 -57.79
N VAL A 28 6.94 -31.16 -57.34
CA VAL A 28 6.04 -32.25 -57.75
C VAL A 28 5.67 -32.18 -59.23
N PHE A 29 5.56 -30.96 -59.79
CA PHE A 29 5.16 -30.73 -61.18
C PHE A 29 6.32 -30.32 -62.09
N SER A 30 7.58 -30.49 -61.66
CA SER A 30 8.78 -30.03 -62.39
C SER A 30 9.00 -30.68 -63.76
N GLU A 31 8.48 -31.90 -63.97
CA GLU A 31 8.65 -32.66 -65.21
C GLU A 31 7.49 -32.45 -66.22
N LEU A 32 6.47 -31.67 -65.86
CA LEU A 32 5.30 -31.43 -66.71
C LEU A 32 5.47 -30.12 -67.50
N PRO A 33 5.11 -30.08 -68.81
CA PRO A 33 5.09 -28.83 -69.55
C PRO A 33 4.10 -27.85 -68.89
N VAL A 34 4.46 -26.56 -68.89
CA VAL A 34 3.59 -25.50 -68.38
C VAL A 34 2.23 -25.61 -69.06
N SER A 35 1.17 -25.86 -68.29
CA SER A 35 -0.14 -26.07 -68.89
C SER A 35 -0.62 -24.81 -69.60
N HIS A 36 -1.00 -24.96 -70.86
CA HIS A 36 -1.67 -23.92 -71.65
C HIS A 36 -3.19 -23.88 -71.38
N GLN A 37 -3.71 -24.82 -70.59
CA GLN A 37 -5.12 -24.85 -70.23
C GLN A 37 -5.36 -23.95 -69.01
N VAL A 38 -6.26 -22.98 -69.18
CA VAL A 38 -6.67 -22.05 -68.12
C VAL A 38 -7.24 -22.79 -66.89
N GLN A 39 -7.83 -23.97 -67.11
CA GLN A 39 -8.43 -24.78 -66.04
C GLN A 39 -7.40 -25.25 -65.00
N ASP A 40 -6.17 -25.59 -65.41
CA ASP A 40 -5.14 -26.08 -64.48
C ASP A 40 -4.63 -24.97 -63.57
N TRP A 41 -4.50 -23.76 -64.12
CA TRP A 41 -4.18 -22.56 -63.34
C TRP A 41 -5.28 -22.20 -62.34
N SER A 42 -6.55 -22.40 -62.71
CA SER A 42 -7.70 -22.22 -61.82
C SER A 42 -7.67 -23.21 -60.64
N ASN A 43 -7.37 -24.48 -60.92
CA ASN A 43 -7.26 -25.53 -59.91
C ASN A 43 -6.07 -25.26 -58.95
N PHE A 44 -4.92 -24.84 -59.49
CA PHE A 44 -3.76 -24.42 -58.68
C PHE A 44 -4.08 -23.24 -57.77
N GLY A 45 -4.68 -22.19 -58.33
CA GLY A 45 -5.09 -21.00 -57.57
C GLY A 45 -6.06 -21.35 -56.44
N SER A 46 -6.98 -22.28 -56.68
CA SER A 46 -7.94 -22.76 -55.68
C SER A 46 -7.27 -23.58 -54.57
N TYR A 47 -6.31 -24.45 -54.87
CA TYR A 47 -5.51 -25.17 -53.87
C TYR A 47 -4.71 -24.21 -52.99
N ILE A 48 -3.94 -23.31 -53.62
CA ILE A 48 -3.11 -22.34 -52.93
C ILE A 48 -3.96 -21.39 -52.08
N GLY A 49 -5.06 -20.88 -52.65
CA GLY A 49 -6.03 -20.04 -51.94
C GLY A 49 -6.66 -20.77 -50.75
N GLY A 50 -6.99 -22.05 -50.89
CA GLY A 50 -7.51 -22.89 -49.81
C GLY A 50 -6.49 -23.07 -48.66
N VAL A 51 -5.24 -23.40 -48.99
CA VAL A 51 -4.17 -23.58 -47.98
C VAL A 51 -3.87 -22.28 -47.25
N TYR A 52 -3.65 -21.17 -47.97
CA TYR A 52 -3.33 -19.90 -47.32
C TYR A 52 -4.52 -19.31 -46.58
N SER A 53 -5.76 -19.42 -47.07
CA SER A 53 -6.93 -18.92 -46.35
C SER A 53 -7.10 -19.63 -45.00
N ALA A 54 -6.91 -20.95 -44.95
CA ALA A 54 -6.95 -21.72 -43.71
C ALA A 54 -5.80 -21.31 -42.75
N LEU A 55 -4.58 -21.17 -43.25
CA LEU A 55 -3.42 -20.75 -42.45
C LEU A 55 -3.59 -19.33 -41.90
N PHE A 56 -3.97 -18.37 -42.75
CA PHE A 56 -4.20 -16.98 -42.32
C PHE A 56 -5.38 -16.88 -41.36
N GLY A 57 -6.45 -17.65 -41.55
CA GLY A 57 -7.57 -17.73 -40.60
C GLY A 57 -7.12 -18.22 -39.22
N PHE A 58 -6.31 -19.28 -39.19
CA PHE A 58 -5.73 -19.81 -37.95
C PHE A 58 -4.81 -18.79 -37.27
N PHE A 59 -3.83 -18.22 -37.99
CA PHE A 59 -2.89 -17.25 -37.43
C PHE A 59 -3.59 -15.98 -36.97
N SER A 60 -4.57 -15.47 -37.73
CA SER A 60 -5.38 -14.32 -37.33
C SER A 60 -6.09 -14.57 -35.99
N THR A 61 -6.77 -15.72 -35.87
CA THR A 61 -7.45 -16.11 -34.63
C THR A 61 -6.47 -16.29 -33.47
N ALA A 62 -5.33 -16.94 -33.70
CA ALA A 62 -4.30 -17.14 -32.69
C ALA A 62 -3.70 -15.81 -32.21
N ILE A 63 -3.44 -14.87 -33.12
CA ILE A 63 -2.94 -13.52 -32.79
C ILE A 63 -3.98 -12.75 -31.97
N VAL A 64 -5.26 -12.79 -32.34
CA VAL A 64 -6.33 -12.13 -31.59
C VAL A 64 -6.44 -12.72 -30.18
N CYS A 65 -6.40 -14.06 -30.05
CA CYS A 65 -6.42 -14.74 -28.76
C CYS A 65 -5.23 -14.30 -27.88
N LEU A 66 -4.02 -14.31 -28.45
CA LEU A 66 -2.81 -13.88 -27.75
C LEU A 66 -2.90 -12.40 -27.31
N THR A 67 -3.38 -11.53 -28.20
CA THR A 67 -3.58 -10.10 -27.93
C THR A 67 -4.56 -9.91 -26.77
N LEU A 68 -5.65 -10.67 -26.75
CA LEU A 68 -6.65 -10.62 -25.68
C LEU A 68 -6.06 -11.08 -24.34
N LEU A 69 -5.26 -12.14 -24.31
CA LEU A 69 -4.56 -12.58 -23.11
C LEU A 69 -3.60 -11.51 -22.56
N PHE A 70 -2.81 -10.88 -23.43
CA PHE A 70 -1.94 -9.78 -23.03
C PHE A 70 -2.74 -8.57 -22.53
N THR A 71 -3.85 -8.25 -23.20
CA THR A 71 -4.73 -7.13 -22.81
C THR A 71 -5.35 -7.36 -21.45
N ILE A 72 -5.83 -8.57 -21.15
CA ILE A 72 -6.36 -8.92 -19.82
C ILE A 72 -5.28 -8.75 -18.75
N LYS A 73 -4.06 -9.24 -19.00
CA LYS A 73 -2.95 -9.11 -18.05
C LYS A 73 -2.61 -7.64 -17.79
N TYR A 74 -2.43 -6.86 -18.85
CA TYR A 74 -2.11 -5.43 -18.74
C TYR A 74 -3.23 -4.64 -18.05
N ASN A 75 -4.50 -4.94 -18.35
CA ASN A 75 -5.63 -4.29 -17.68
C ASN A 75 -5.68 -4.59 -16.18
N LYS A 76 -5.37 -5.82 -15.77
CA LYS A 76 -5.28 -6.17 -14.34
C LYS A 76 -4.19 -5.37 -13.63
N GLU A 77 -2.99 -5.33 -14.21
CA GLU A 77 -1.86 -4.57 -13.65
C GLU A 77 -2.18 -3.06 -13.56
N GLN A 78 -2.83 -2.48 -14.59
CA GLN A 78 -3.27 -1.08 -14.55
C GLN A 78 -4.31 -0.82 -13.46
N ILE A 79 -5.30 -1.69 -13.29
CA ILE A 79 -6.32 -1.53 -12.23
C ILE A 79 -5.66 -1.54 -10.85
N GLU A 80 -4.70 -2.43 -10.62
CA GLU A 80 -3.96 -2.47 -9.35
C GLU A 80 -3.16 -1.18 -9.11
N GLN A 81 -2.50 -0.65 -10.15
CA GLN A 81 -1.79 0.62 -10.06
C GLN A 81 -2.72 1.80 -9.78
N ILE A 82 -3.87 1.88 -10.46
CA ILE A 82 -4.87 2.93 -10.23
C ILE A 82 -5.41 2.85 -8.80
N LYS A 83 -5.72 1.64 -8.32
CA LYS A 83 -6.18 1.44 -6.93
C LYS A 83 -5.13 1.93 -5.93
N LYS A 84 -3.86 1.58 -6.14
CA LYS A 84 -2.75 2.02 -5.30
C LYS A 84 -2.62 3.54 -5.28
N GLN A 85 -2.65 4.17 -6.45
CA GLN A 85 -2.61 5.64 -6.57
C GLN A 85 -3.80 6.31 -5.89
N HIS A 86 -5.00 5.73 -6.03
CA HIS A 86 -6.20 6.22 -5.37
C HIS A 86 -6.09 6.16 -3.86
N PHE A 87 -5.62 5.04 -3.28
CA PHE A 87 -5.39 4.94 -1.83
C PHE A 87 -4.32 5.90 -1.34
N SER A 88 -3.20 6.03 -2.07
CA SER A 88 -2.16 7.03 -1.77
C SER A 88 -2.71 8.45 -1.78
N SER A 89 -3.57 8.78 -2.74
CA SER A 89 -4.23 10.09 -2.82
C SER A 89 -5.17 10.34 -1.64
N LEU A 90 -5.98 9.35 -1.27
CA LEU A 90 -6.88 9.46 -0.12
C LEU A 90 -6.11 9.61 1.20
N ILE A 91 -4.99 8.89 1.39
CA ILE A 91 -4.13 9.08 2.56
C ILE A 91 -3.65 10.53 2.65
N ASN A 92 -3.19 11.11 1.54
CA ASN A 92 -2.75 12.51 1.52
C ASN A 92 -3.91 13.47 1.86
N ILE A 93 -5.08 13.28 1.27
CA ILE A 93 -6.25 14.14 1.53
C ILE A 93 -6.67 14.06 3.00
N TYR A 94 -6.76 12.85 3.57
CA TYR A 94 -7.16 12.69 4.96
C TYR A 94 -6.08 13.19 5.92
N ALA A 95 -4.80 12.99 5.61
CA ALA A 95 -3.69 13.47 6.42
C ALA A 95 -3.57 14.99 6.39
N GLU A 96 -3.72 15.63 5.23
CA GLU A 96 -3.72 17.09 5.10
C GLU A 96 -4.90 17.70 5.86
N ASN A 97 -6.10 17.12 5.72
CA ASN A 97 -7.27 17.54 6.49
C ASN A 97 -7.07 17.33 8.00
N LEU A 98 -6.41 16.25 8.40
CA LEU A 98 -6.07 15.97 9.79
C LEU A 98 -5.09 17.03 10.33
N ASN A 99 -4.00 17.30 9.62
CA ASN A 99 -2.99 18.27 10.00
C ASN A 99 -3.60 19.68 10.09
N SER A 100 -4.33 20.12 9.07
CA SER A 100 -5.02 21.43 9.08
C SER A 100 -5.98 21.59 10.26
N LYS A 101 -6.68 20.53 10.66
CA LYS A 101 -7.52 20.58 11.87
C LYS A 101 -6.69 20.66 13.15
N LEU A 102 -5.61 19.88 13.26
CA LEU A 102 -4.72 19.90 14.42
C LEU A 102 -3.99 21.24 14.57
N ASP A 103 -3.51 21.83 13.47
CA ASP A 103 -2.80 23.12 13.47
C ASP A 103 -3.70 24.28 13.94
N LYS A 104 -5.01 24.19 13.66
CA LYS A 104 -6.01 25.19 14.07
C LYS A 104 -6.65 24.88 15.42
N LYS A 105 -6.31 23.74 16.04
CA LYS A 105 -6.94 23.28 17.28
C LYS A 105 -6.40 24.07 18.48
N THR A 106 -7.32 24.59 19.28
CA THR A 106 -7.01 24.98 20.66
C THR A 106 -7.20 23.76 21.55
N TYR A 107 -6.13 23.35 22.23
CA TYR A 107 -6.14 22.15 23.07
C TYR A 107 -6.69 22.49 24.44
N SER A 108 -7.86 21.94 24.75
CA SER A 108 -8.48 22.02 26.07
C SER A 108 -8.13 20.78 26.88
N TYR A 109 -7.57 20.97 28.07
CA TYR A 109 -7.24 19.88 28.99
C TYR A 109 -7.41 20.30 30.45
N PHE A 110 -7.71 19.34 31.30
CA PHE A 110 -7.79 19.54 32.74
C PHE A 110 -6.37 19.64 33.33
N HIS A 111 -6.12 20.61 34.19
CA HIS A 111 -4.84 20.79 34.87
C HIS A 111 -4.98 20.39 36.35
N PRO A 112 -4.52 19.19 36.77
CA PRO A 112 -4.80 18.65 38.10
C PRO A 112 -4.29 19.54 39.24
N GLU A 113 -3.18 20.24 39.06
CA GLU A 113 -2.59 21.08 40.11
C GLU A 113 -3.37 22.38 40.34
N SER A 114 -4.11 22.87 39.34
CA SER A 114 -4.91 24.09 39.46
C SER A 114 -6.41 23.82 39.58
N GLY A 115 -6.85 22.59 39.27
CA GLY A 115 -8.25 22.20 39.32
C GLY A 115 -9.11 22.86 38.23
N CYS A 116 -8.51 23.42 37.18
CA CYS A 116 -9.23 24.13 36.11
C CYS A 116 -8.89 23.54 34.74
N HIS A 117 -9.81 23.74 33.78
CA HIS A 117 -9.52 23.52 32.37
C HIS A 117 -8.74 24.68 31.80
N VAL A 118 -7.70 24.36 31.03
CA VAL A 118 -6.85 25.33 30.35
C VAL A 118 -6.95 25.09 28.85
N ASN A 119 -6.97 26.19 28.10
CA ASN A 119 -6.99 26.20 26.64
C ASN A 119 -5.67 26.78 26.15
N ASN A 120 -4.86 25.98 25.46
CA ASN A 120 -3.53 26.37 25.00
C ASN A 120 -3.29 25.98 23.54
N ASN A 121 -2.25 26.57 22.95
CA ASN A 121 -1.73 26.15 21.65
C ASN A 121 -1.05 24.78 21.73
N GLU A 122 -0.76 24.20 20.56
CA GLU A 122 -0.17 22.87 20.45
C GLU A 122 1.16 22.74 21.21
N SER A 123 2.10 23.68 21.04
CA SER A 123 3.43 23.57 21.64
C SER A 123 3.37 23.52 23.17
N THR A 124 2.56 24.39 23.78
CA THR A 124 2.37 24.42 25.23
C THR A 124 1.67 23.15 25.72
N PHE A 125 0.67 22.68 24.98
CA PHE A 125 -0.01 21.43 25.26
C PHE A 125 0.94 20.23 25.22
N LEU A 126 1.73 20.08 24.16
CA LEU A 126 2.67 18.96 23.96
C LEU A 126 3.75 18.91 25.05
N VAL A 127 4.29 20.06 25.44
CA VAL A 127 5.26 20.13 26.55
C VAL A 127 4.61 19.69 27.86
N TYR A 128 3.38 20.16 28.13
CA TYR A 128 2.68 19.85 29.36
C TYR A 128 2.30 18.36 29.48
N ILE A 129 1.66 17.80 28.45
CA ILE A 129 1.26 16.38 28.44
C ILE A 129 2.48 15.46 28.54
N LEU A 130 3.58 15.80 27.88
CA LEU A 130 4.82 15.05 27.96
C LEU A 130 5.40 15.06 29.38
N LYS A 131 5.47 16.23 30.00
CA LYS A 131 5.92 16.36 31.39
C LYS A 131 5.04 15.53 32.32
N LYS A 132 3.72 15.59 32.14
CA LYS A 132 2.77 14.84 32.96
C LYS A 132 2.92 13.33 32.78
N TYR A 133 3.06 12.86 31.54
CA TYR A 133 3.34 11.47 31.23
C TYR A 133 4.62 10.99 31.93
N ASN A 134 5.70 11.74 31.81
CA ASN A 134 7.00 11.37 32.38
C ASN A 134 6.94 11.31 33.92
N ASN A 135 6.18 12.20 34.55
CA ASN A 135 5.91 12.14 35.99
C ASN A 135 5.12 10.87 36.36
N ASN A 136 4.06 10.55 35.62
CA ASN A 136 3.26 9.35 35.85
C ASN A 136 4.09 8.07 35.65
N TYR A 137 5.02 8.08 34.69
CA TYR A 137 5.97 7.00 34.47
C TYR A 137 6.91 6.79 35.66
N ASP A 138 7.49 7.87 36.19
CA ASP A 138 8.39 7.82 37.35
C ASP A 138 7.65 7.36 38.61
N ILE A 139 6.44 7.85 38.83
CA ILE A 139 5.57 7.44 39.95
C ILE A 139 5.31 5.93 39.89
N GLU A 140 5.01 5.38 38.71
CA GLU A 140 4.76 3.94 38.57
C GLU A 140 6.01 3.12 38.92
N ILE A 141 7.21 3.56 38.51
CA ILE A 141 8.47 2.90 38.88
C ILE A 141 8.68 2.93 40.40
N LEU A 142 8.44 4.08 41.03
CA LEU A 142 8.59 4.24 42.48
C LEU A 142 7.59 3.36 43.24
N ASN A 143 6.33 3.35 42.81
CA ASN A 143 5.29 2.50 43.40
C ASN A 143 5.65 1.01 43.28
N HIS A 144 6.15 0.58 42.12
CA HIS A 144 6.59 -0.81 41.95
C HIS A 144 7.73 -1.18 42.89
N LYS A 145 8.75 -0.33 43.01
CA LYS A 145 9.89 -0.55 43.92
C LYS A 145 9.47 -0.57 45.39
N SER A 146 8.55 0.33 45.77
CA SER A 146 8.00 0.36 47.12
C SER A 146 7.20 -0.90 47.46
N ASN A 147 6.44 -1.42 46.49
CA ASN A 147 5.61 -2.61 46.68
C ASN A 147 6.41 -3.93 46.57
N ASN A 148 7.56 -3.91 45.91
CA ASN A 148 8.41 -5.07 45.68
C ASN A 148 9.89 -4.75 46.00
N PRO A 149 10.23 -4.47 47.27
CA PRO A 149 11.58 -4.04 47.65
C PRO A 149 12.67 -5.10 47.37
N GLU A 150 12.28 -6.38 47.32
CA GLU A 150 13.18 -7.50 47.04
C GLU A 150 13.42 -7.72 45.52
N ASP A 151 12.60 -7.13 44.65
CA ASP A 151 12.78 -7.26 43.19
C ASP A 151 13.88 -6.31 42.71
N LYS A 152 15.08 -6.87 42.51
CA LYS A 152 16.25 -6.15 42.00
C LYS A 152 16.21 -5.92 40.49
N ARG A 153 15.21 -6.47 39.77
CA ARG A 153 15.11 -6.32 38.32
C ARG A 153 14.70 -4.90 37.96
N GLN A 154 15.11 -4.47 36.77
CA GLN A 154 14.64 -3.21 36.22
C GLN A 154 13.16 -3.36 35.82
N TYR A 155 12.28 -2.68 36.55
CA TYR A 155 10.87 -2.62 36.20
C TYR A 155 10.64 -1.69 35.01
N HIS A 156 9.81 -2.14 34.07
CA HIS A 156 9.48 -1.41 32.85
C HIS A 156 7.96 -1.16 32.80
N PRO A 157 7.50 0.05 33.14
CA PRO A 157 6.09 0.40 33.02
C PRO A 157 5.59 0.24 31.59
N ASN A 158 4.36 -0.27 31.46
CA ASN A 158 3.67 -0.34 30.17
C ASN A 158 3.35 1.07 29.66
N VAL A 159 4.02 1.48 28.57
CA VAL A 159 3.90 2.81 27.95
C VAL A 159 2.45 3.13 27.56
N LEU A 160 1.73 2.16 26.97
CA LEU A 160 0.32 2.34 26.58
C LEU A 160 -0.54 2.65 27.79
N ARG A 161 -0.38 1.88 28.87
CA ARG A 161 -1.16 2.09 30.10
C ARG A 161 -0.90 3.47 30.68
N ILE A 162 0.37 3.89 30.80
CA ILE A 162 0.72 5.22 31.32
C ILE A 162 0.17 6.33 30.39
N GLY A 163 0.24 6.13 29.09
CA GLY A 163 -0.27 7.07 28.08
C GLY A 163 -1.79 7.26 28.18
N ILE A 164 -2.53 6.15 28.24
CA ILE A 164 -3.99 6.16 28.38
C ILE A 164 -4.41 6.79 29.71
N ASN A 165 -3.74 6.44 30.81
CA ASN A 165 -4.00 7.06 32.11
C ASN A 165 -3.77 8.58 32.06
N THR A 166 -2.70 9.02 31.41
CA THR A 166 -2.39 10.45 31.26
C THR A 166 -3.46 11.16 30.43
N ILE A 167 -3.94 10.55 29.35
CA ILE A 167 -5.04 11.09 28.54
C ILE A 167 -6.34 11.19 29.34
N SER A 168 -6.64 10.18 30.13
CA SER A 168 -7.83 10.14 30.99
C SER A 168 -7.75 11.18 32.09
N GLU A 169 -6.59 11.34 32.74
CA GLU A 169 -6.37 12.29 33.83
C GLU A 169 -6.48 13.75 33.36
N LEU A 170 -5.98 14.03 32.15
CA LEU A 170 -6.02 15.36 31.54
C LEU A 170 -7.33 15.63 30.78
N GLU A 171 -8.25 14.67 30.75
CA GLU A 171 -9.53 14.73 30.04
C GLU A 171 -9.42 15.15 28.56
N ILE A 172 -8.36 14.70 27.87
CA ILE A 172 -8.05 15.13 26.50
C ILE A 172 -9.07 14.56 25.51
N LYS A 173 -9.53 15.42 24.59
CA LYS A 173 -10.53 15.04 23.57
C LYS A 173 -10.10 15.44 22.15
N TYR A 174 -10.15 14.47 21.23
CA TYR A 174 -9.96 14.67 19.79
C TYR A 174 -11.30 14.48 19.05
N SER A 175 -12.28 15.35 19.29
CA SER A 175 -13.64 15.15 18.79
C SER A 175 -13.76 15.29 17.26
N SER A 176 -13.07 16.25 16.65
CA SER A 176 -13.24 16.58 15.23
C SER A 176 -12.19 15.94 14.32
N GLU A 177 -11.03 15.63 14.89
CA GLU A 177 -9.83 15.19 14.17
C GLU A 177 -9.83 13.67 14.00
N ILE A 178 -10.38 12.96 14.99
CA ILE A 178 -10.38 11.50 15.04
C ILE A 178 -11.07 10.85 13.85
N GLY A 179 -12.07 11.51 13.26
CA GLY A 179 -12.74 11.02 12.06
C GLY A 179 -11.78 10.82 10.89
N ASN A 180 -10.84 11.74 10.66
CA ASN A 180 -9.84 11.61 9.60
C ASN A 180 -8.85 10.49 9.90
N LEU A 181 -8.46 10.34 11.17
CA LEU A 181 -7.60 9.23 11.59
C LEU A 181 -8.27 7.88 11.31
N ILE A 182 -9.55 7.72 11.67
CA ILE A 182 -10.30 6.49 11.43
C ILE A 182 -10.33 6.15 9.94
N GLN A 183 -10.55 7.14 9.06
CA GLN A 183 -10.54 6.88 7.61
C GLN A 183 -9.16 6.42 7.11
N ILE A 184 -8.08 7.00 7.63
CA ILE A 184 -6.72 6.55 7.33
C ILE A 184 -6.51 5.11 7.79
N LEU A 185 -6.90 4.77 9.02
CA LEU A 185 -6.78 3.40 9.55
C LEU A 185 -7.58 2.40 8.71
N ASN A 186 -8.81 2.73 8.34
CA ASN A 186 -9.64 1.89 7.47
C ASN A 186 -9.00 1.65 6.08
N LEU A 187 -8.33 2.65 5.50
CA LEU A 187 -7.60 2.48 4.24
C LEU A 187 -6.41 1.53 4.38
N ILE A 188 -5.68 1.62 5.50
CA ILE A 188 -4.56 0.74 5.81
C ILE A 188 -5.07 -0.70 5.99
N ASP A 189 -6.15 -0.89 6.74
CA ASP A 189 -6.69 -2.22 7.05
C ASP A 189 -7.38 -2.88 5.84
N SER A 190 -8.02 -2.10 4.96
CA SER A 190 -8.65 -2.61 3.74
C SER A 190 -7.65 -3.04 2.65
N SER A 191 -6.36 -2.75 2.83
CA SER A 191 -5.33 -3.20 1.90
C SER A 191 -4.98 -4.68 2.12
N GLU A 192 -5.33 -5.54 1.16
CA GLU A 192 -5.03 -6.98 1.21
C GLU A 192 -3.53 -7.28 1.09
N ASN A 193 -2.81 -6.46 0.32
CA ASN A 193 -1.39 -6.65 0.05
C ASN A 193 -0.52 -6.00 1.13
N LEU A 194 0.28 -6.82 1.82
CA LEU A 194 1.21 -6.37 2.87
C LEU A 194 2.20 -5.30 2.38
N SER A 195 2.66 -5.36 1.13
CA SER A 195 3.56 -4.35 0.56
C SER A 195 2.88 -2.99 0.44
N THR A 196 1.65 -2.96 -0.09
CA THR A 196 0.82 -1.75 -0.17
C THR A 196 0.54 -1.20 1.23
N ARG A 197 0.22 -2.06 2.21
CA ARG A 197 -0.02 -1.63 3.59
C ARG A 197 1.19 -0.91 4.19
N LYS A 198 2.39 -1.48 4.04
CA LYS A 198 3.65 -0.88 4.52
C LYS A 198 3.93 0.46 3.86
N GLU A 199 3.63 0.59 2.57
CA GLU A 199 3.81 1.84 1.84
C GLU A 199 2.84 2.93 2.30
N LEU A 200 1.55 2.61 2.46
CA LEU A 200 0.56 3.54 3.01
C LEU A 200 0.91 3.99 4.43
N LEU A 201 1.39 3.07 5.26
CA LEU A 201 1.83 3.36 6.62
C LEU A 201 3.06 4.28 6.64
N SER A 202 4.06 4.00 5.78
CA SER A 202 5.25 4.85 5.64
C SER A 202 4.89 6.24 5.12
N GLN A 203 3.98 6.31 4.15
CA GLN A 203 3.46 7.56 3.62
C GLN A 203 2.76 8.36 4.71
N PHE A 204 1.85 7.74 5.46
CA PHE A 204 1.12 8.36 6.57
C PHE A 204 2.08 8.93 7.63
N GLN A 205 3.11 8.17 8.01
CA GLN A 205 4.14 8.64 8.95
C GLN A 205 4.96 9.81 8.39
N ALA A 206 5.23 9.84 7.08
CA ALA A 206 5.99 10.91 6.46
C ALA A 206 5.22 12.24 6.39
N VAL A 207 3.89 12.18 6.27
CA VAL A 207 3.03 13.37 6.14
C VAL A 207 2.46 13.86 7.47
N THR A 208 2.65 13.13 8.57
CA THR A 208 2.12 13.50 9.88
C THR A 208 3.22 13.79 10.91
N HIS A 209 2.89 14.62 11.90
CA HIS A 209 3.83 15.00 12.95
C HIS A 209 3.83 13.98 14.10
N ARG A 210 4.99 13.38 14.36
CA ARG A 210 5.16 12.29 15.35
C ARG A 210 4.55 12.59 16.72
N ASP A 211 4.85 13.75 17.30
CA ASP A 211 4.52 14.02 18.71
C ASP A 211 3.02 14.13 18.95
N ARG A 212 2.30 14.91 18.12
CA ARG A 212 0.84 15.02 18.21
C ARG A 212 0.17 13.70 17.83
N MET A 213 0.74 12.96 16.88
CA MET A 213 0.18 11.68 16.43
C MET A 213 0.23 10.62 17.51
N PHE A 214 1.31 10.56 18.30
CA PHE A 214 1.40 9.65 19.43
C PHE A 214 0.21 9.80 20.39
N TRP A 215 -0.09 11.03 20.81
CA TRP A 215 -1.20 11.31 21.72
C TRP A 215 -2.57 11.03 21.11
N MET A 216 -2.75 11.35 19.84
CA MET A 216 -4.00 11.07 19.15
C MET A 216 -4.20 9.55 18.93
N MET A 217 -3.14 8.80 18.65
CA MET A 217 -3.18 7.33 18.54
C MET A 217 -3.52 6.68 19.88
N LEU A 218 -2.92 7.15 20.98
CA LEU A 218 -3.28 6.68 22.33
C LEU A 218 -4.76 6.96 22.66
N TYR A 219 -5.25 8.16 22.30
CA TYR A 219 -6.66 8.49 22.46
C TYR A 219 -7.56 7.58 21.62
N ALA A 220 -7.20 7.33 20.35
CA ALA A 220 -7.93 6.44 19.46
C ALA A 220 -7.98 5.01 20.00
N TYR A 221 -6.83 4.49 20.44
CA TYR A 221 -6.68 3.16 21.03
C TYR A 221 -7.56 2.98 22.28
N ALA A 222 -7.64 4.00 23.13
CA ALA A 222 -8.45 3.96 24.34
C ALA A 222 -9.95 3.98 24.02
N ASN A 223 -10.40 4.86 23.13
CA ASN A 223 -11.80 5.21 22.98
C ASN A 223 -12.52 4.54 21.80
N ILE A 224 -11.81 4.02 20.80
CA ILE A 224 -12.39 3.49 19.56
C ILE A 224 -11.96 2.03 19.34
N PRO A 225 -12.89 1.06 19.40
CA PRO A 225 -12.56 -0.36 19.22
C PRO A 225 -11.88 -0.69 17.89
N SER A 226 -12.39 -0.16 16.76
CA SER A 226 -11.79 -0.42 15.45
C SER A 226 -10.37 0.12 15.32
N ALA A 227 -10.11 1.30 15.88
CA ALA A 227 -8.77 1.88 15.89
C ALA A 227 -7.83 1.07 16.79
N ARG A 228 -8.31 0.54 17.92
CA ARG A 228 -7.54 -0.31 18.82
C ARG A 228 -7.04 -1.57 18.11
N GLU A 229 -7.93 -2.25 17.37
CA GLU A 229 -7.56 -3.42 16.58
C GLU A 229 -6.53 -3.06 15.52
N SER A 230 -6.79 -2.02 14.72
CA SER A 230 -5.87 -1.53 13.69
C SER A 230 -4.47 -1.22 14.24
N ILE A 231 -4.39 -0.51 15.36
CA ILE A 231 -3.12 -0.14 16.01
C ILE A 231 -2.41 -1.37 16.58
N ALA A 232 -3.15 -2.32 17.17
CA ALA A 232 -2.57 -3.54 17.70
C ALA A 232 -1.99 -4.46 16.62
N PHE A 233 -2.61 -4.50 15.44
CA PHE A 233 -2.14 -5.32 14.31
C PHE A 233 -1.00 -4.67 13.50
N ASN A 234 -0.79 -3.36 13.61
CA ASN A 234 0.20 -2.63 12.84
C ASN A 234 1.22 -1.96 13.78
N GLU A 235 2.30 -2.67 14.13
CA GLU A 235 3.36 -2.22 15.05
C GLU A 235 3.99 -0.86 14.67
N GLY A 236 3.94 -0.50 13.38
CA GLY A 236 4.44 0.80 12.89
C GLY A 236 3.53 1.99 13.20
N LEU A 237 2.27 1.81 13.59
CA LEU A 237 1.35 2.95 13.80
C LEU A 237 1.62 3.72 15.10
N LEU A 238 2.13 3.04 16.13
CA LEU A 238 2.37 3.65 17.43
C LEU A 238 3.85 3.97 17.62
N ILE A 239 4.28 5.11 17.08
CA ILE A 239 5.62 5.65 17.32
C ILE A 239 5.56 6.58 18.54
N ALA A 240 6.44 6.36 19.51
CA ALA A 240 6.54 7.22 20.69
C ALA A 240 6.91 8.65 20.31
N ALA A 241 6.27 9.63 20.96
CA ALA A 241 6.68 11.03 20.86
C ALA A 241 8.10 11.24 21.40
N GLU A 242 8.78 12.27 20.92
CA GLU A 242 10.11 12.61 21.40
C GLU A 242 10.09 12.96 22.90
N GLY A 243 11.09 12.48 23.65
CA GLY A 243 11.20 12.72 25.08
C GLY A 243 10.26 11.88 25.97
N VAL A 244 9.41 11.03 25.39
CA VAL A 244 8.60 10.06 26.16
C VAL A 244 9.53 9.04 26.81
N LYS A 245 9.49 8.97 28.14
CA LYS A 245 10.21 7.93 28.89
C LYS A 245 9.67 6.56 28.52
N ARG A 246 10.58 5.69 28.09
CA ARG A 246 10.32 4.30 27.73
C ARG A 246 11.52 3.47 28.11
N SER A 247 11.30 2.19 28.40
CA SER A 247 12.44 1.28 28.46
C SER A 247 13.02 1.11 27.07
N THR A 248 14.33 1.24 26.94
CA THR A 248 15.07 0.82 25.75
C THR A 248 14.78 -0.67 25.53
N GLY A 249 13.89 -0.99 24.60
CA GLY A 249 13.55 -2.37 24.26
C GLY A 249 12.10 -2.71 23.91
N CYS A 250 11.11 -1.81 24.02
CA CYS A 250 9.70 -2.22 23.77
C CYS A 250 8.84 -1.34 22.88
N ILE A 251 9.35 -0.29 22.25
CA ILE A 251 8.63 0.37 21.14
C ILE A 251 9.66 0.83 20.11
N ASN A 252 10.07 -0.12 19.27
CA ASN A 252 10.88 0.10 18.07
C ASN A 252 12.30 0.65 18.34
N ASP A 253 13.21 -0.25 18.68
CA ASP A 253 14.47 -0.36 17.93
C ASP A 253 14.30 -1.52 16.92
#